data_AF-A0A924SZS1-F1
#
_entry.id   AF-A0A924SZS1-F1
#
_cell.length_a   1.000
_cell.length_b   1.000
_cell.length_c   1.000
_cell.angle_alpha   90.00
_cell.angle_beta   90.00
_cell.angle_gamma   90.00
#
_symmetry.space_group_name_H-M   'P 1'
#
loop_
_entity.id
_entity.type
_entity.pdbx_description
1 polymer ?
#
loop_
_entity_poly.entity_id
_entity_poly.type
_entity_poly.pdbx_seq_one_letter_code
_entity_poly.pdbx_strand_id
1 'polypeptide(L)'
;IANPGCYATSVLMAILPLLKEKIIQPASIVIDSKSGTSGAGKKTSEALLFTEVEGECLPYKVGHHPHFPEICGYAQAYAQTSIDPLFTTHLLSVRRGILSSIYARLEPGRDTASVLTAFEKAYENYPLVRLEALTEKSSPHALSLRRVAGSARTHLRFKVEGNKLFVFSLIDNLLKGAASQAIENFNRLQDLPVSTALLEKEGTL
;
A
#
# COMPACT_ATOMS: atom_id res chain seq x y z
N ILE A 1 9.75 19.21 1.70
CA ILE A 1 9.07 17.93 2.03
C ILE A 1 9.65 16.84 1.13
N ALA A 2 10.11 15.72 1.71
CA ALA A 2 10.46 14.53 0.94
C ALA A 2 9.22 13.62 0.86
N ASN A 3 8.76 13.33 -0.34
CA ASN A 3 7.60 12.46 -0.53
C ASN A 3 8.04 10.98 -0.46
N PRO A 4 7.32 10.13 0.27
CA PRO A 4 7.61 8.71 0.32
C PRO A 4 7.59 8.03 -1.05
N GLY A 5 8.35 6.96 -1.18
CA GLY A 5 8.34 6.08 -2.34
C GLY A 5 7.04 5.29 -2.48
N CYS A 6 6.67 4.93 -3.71
CA CYS A 6 5.36 4.34 -4.00
C CYS A 6 5.08 3.02 -3.25
N TYR A 7 6.07 2.12 -3.15
CA TYR A 7 5.92 0.90 -2.35
C TYR A 7 5.87 1.22 -0.86
N ALA A 8 6.72 2.12 -0.37
CA ALA A 8 6.72 2.54 1.03
C ALA A 8 5.34 3.10 1.42
N THR A 9 4.75 3.98 0.60
CA THR A 9 3.36 4.44 0.78
C THR A 9 2.39 3.26 0.89
N SER A 10 2.38 2.35 -0.09
CA SER A 10 1.40 1.25 -0.08
C SER A 10 1.51 0.37 1.18
N VAL A 11 2.74 0.07 1.62
CA VAL A 11 3.02 -0.79 2.76
C VAL A 11 2.71 -0.08 4.08
N LEU A 12 3.21 1.14 4.25
CA LEU A 12 3.09 1.88 5.51
C LEU A 12 1.65 2.26 5.81
N MET A 13 0.85 2.56 4.79
CA MET A 13 -0.60 2.76 4.95
C MET A 13 -1.31 1.52 5.52
N ALA A 14 -0.78 0.31 5.30
CA ALA A 14 -1.34 -0.91 5.85
C ALA A 14 -0.78 -1.25 7.24
N ILE A 15 0.54 -1.12 7.46
CA ILE A 15 1.16 -1.65 8.68
C ILE A 15 1.29 -0.64 9.82
N LEU A 16 1.42 0.67 9.55
CA LEU A 16 1.65 1.66 10.60
C LEU A 16 0.52 1.69 11.64
N PRO A 17 -0.78 1.68 11.28
CA PRO A 17 -1.86 1.63 12.27
C PRO A 17 -1.76 0.40 13.17
N LEU A 18 -1.43 -0.75 12.59
CA LEU A 18 -1.38 -2.03 13.28
C LEU A 18 -0.17 -2.15 14.21
N LEU A 19 0.98 -1.60 13.80
CA LEU A 19 2.18 -1.53 14.63
C LEU A 19 1.98 -0.58 15.81
N LYS A 20 1.43 0.63 15.58
CA LYS A 20 1.15 1.62 16.63
C LYS A 20 0.26 1.07 17.74
N GLU A 21 -0.79 0.35 17.37
CA GLU A 21 -1.75 -0.23 18.31
C GLU A 21 -1.33 -1.63 18.82
N LYS A 22 -0.13 -2.11 18.46
CA LYS A 22 0.43 -3.42 18.85
C LYS A 22 -0.55 -4.57 18.55
N ILE A 23 -1.04 -4.59 17.30
CA ILE A 23 -2.00 -5.57 16.80
C ILE A 23 -1.30 -6.77 16.18
N ILE A 24 -0.16 -6.56 15.53
CA ILE A 24 0.58 -7.57 14.77
C ILE A 24 1.97 -7.80 15.33
N GLN A 25 2.45 -9.04 15.21
CA GLN A 25 3.80 -9.44 15.58
C GLN A 25 4.82 -8.91 14.56
N PRO A 26 5.73 -7.99 14.93
CA PRO A 26 6.68 -7.37 13.99
C PRO A 26 7.52 -8.37 13.19
N ALA A 27 8.01 -9.43 13.84
CA ALA A 27 8.87 -10.45 13.24
C ALA A 27 8.14 -11.38 12.26
N SER A 28 6.80 -11.30 12.18
CA SER A 28 5.99 -12.17 11.31
C SER A 28 5.62 -11.52 9.97
N ILE A 29 6.02 -10.27 9.76
CA ILE A 29 5.57 -9.47 8.62
C ILE A 29 6.21 -9.98 7.34
N VAL A 30 5.36 -10.32 6.36
CA VAL A 30 5.75 -10.64 4.99
C VAL A 30 5.05 -9.67 4.07
N ILE A 31 5.81 -9.05 3.17
CA ILE A 31 5.35 -8.06 2.20
C ILE A 31 5.65 -8.58 0.80
N ASP A 32 4.59 -8.87 0.05
CA ASP A 32 4.67 -9.22 -1.35
C ASP A 32 3.89 -8.20 -2.18
N SER A 33 4.64 -7.28 -2.77
CA SER A 33 4.10 -6.15 -3.52
C SER A 33 4.27 -6.31 -5.02
N LYS A 34 3.23 -5.99 -5.78
CA LYS A 34 3.23 -6.07 -7.25
C LYS A 34 2.93 -4.72 -7.85
N SER A 35 3.68 -4.27 -8.85
CA SER A 35 3.51 -2.95 -9.49
C SER A 35 3.43 -3.06 -11.00
N GLY A 36 2.64 -2.17 -11.60
CA GLY A 36 2.72 -1.91 -13.03
C GLY A 36 4.04 -1.27 -13.48
N THR A 37 4.29 -1.32 -14.79
CA THR A 37 5.55 -0.91 -15.43
C THR A 37 5.89 0.56 -15.28
N SER A 38 4.89 1.43 -15.12
CA SER A 38 5.13 2.87 -14.95
C SER A 38 5.94 3.23 -13.70
N GLY A 39 6.04 2.33 -12.71
CA GLY A 39 6.90 2.52 -11.53
C GLY A 39 8.39 2.55 -11.86
N ALA A 40 8.82 1.97 -12.98
CA ALA A 40 10.21 1.99 -13.43
C ALA A 40 10.61 3.31 -14.15
N GLY A 41 9.64 4.20 -14.38
CA GLY A 41 9.85 5.48 -15.05
C GLY A 41 9.82 5.39 -16.58
N LYS A 42 10.23 6.48 -17.25
CA LYS A 42 10.21 6.63 -18.72
C LYS A 42 11.55 6.26 -19.39
N LYS A 43 12.58 5.95 -18.61
CA LYS A 43 13.90 5.57 -19.17
C LYS A 43 13.76 4.24 -19.88
N THR A 44 14.30 4.16 -21.09
CA THR A 44 14.33 2.92 -21.87
C THR A 44 15.26 1.91 -21.22
N SER A 45 14.80 0.66 -21.14
CA SER A 45 15.54 -0.50 -20.66
C SER A 45 15.02 -1.70 -21.44
N GLU A 46 15.90 -2.63 -21.83
CA GLU A 46 15.50 -3.86 -22.52
C GLU A 46 14.47 -4.63 -21.69
N ALA A 47 14.70 -4.75 -20.37
CA ALA A 47 13.77 -5.38 -19.43
C ALA A 47 12.40 -4.68 -19.28
N LEU A 48 12.18 -3.54 -19.94
CA LEU A 48 10.90 -2.80 -19.94
C LEU A 48 10.29 -2.70 -21.35
N LEU A 49 10.90 -3.34 -22.36
CA LEU A 49 10.31 -3.43 -23.68
C LEU A 49 8.98 -4.19 -23.60
N PHE A 50 8.02 -3.81 -24.44
CA PHE A 50 6.68 -4.40 -24.42
C PHE A 50 6.73 -5.93 -24.53
N THR A 51 7.56 -6.47 -25.44
CA THR A 51 7.72 -7.91 -25.64
C THR A 51 8.32 -8.65 -24.45
N GLU A 52 9.09 -7.97 -23.60
CA GLU A 52 9.71 -8.55 -22.40
C GLU A 52 8.79 -8.51 -21.18
N VAL A 53 7.71 -7.71 -21.22
CA VAL A 53 6.82 -7.51 -20.06
C VAL A 53 5.39 -7.98 -20.33
N GLU A 54 4.97 -8.11 -21.58
CA GLU A 54 3.63 -8.59 -21.90
C GLU A 54 3.42 -10.02 -21.38
N GLY A 55 2.39 -10.23 -20.57
CA GLY A 55 2.10 -11.51 -19.93
C GLY A 55 2.95 -11.86 -18.71
N GLU A 56 3.92 -11.01 -18.33
CA GLU A 56 4.87 -11.30 -17.27
C GLU A 56 4.41 -10.93 -15.85
N CYS A 57 4.95 -11.68 -14.88
CA CYS A 57 4.89 -11.41 -13.45
C CYS A 57 6.23 -11.80 -12.81
N LEU A 58 7.16 -10.86 -12.75
CA LEU A 58 8.56 -11.15 -12.43
C LEU A 58 9.00 -10.52 -11.11
N PRO A 59 9.56 -11.29 -10.15
CA PRO A 59 10.22 -10.71 -9.00
C PRO A 59 11.46 -9.92 -9.43
N TYR A 60 11.70 -8.78 -8.80
CA TYR A 60 12.87 -7.96 -9.09
C TYR A 60 13.39 -7.29 -7.81
N LYS A 61 14.69 -6.95 -7.81
CA LYS A 61 15.39 -6.32 -6.68
C LYS A 61 15.18 -7.02 -5.33
N VAL A 62 15.06 -8.35 -5.35
CA VAL A 62 14.80 -9.18 -4.16
C VAL A 62 15.91 -9.00 -3.13
N GLY A 63 15.56 -8.64 -1.89
CA GLY A 63 16.51 -8.43 -0.80
C GLY A 63 17.31 -7.13 -0.83
N HIS A 64 17.14 -6.27 -1.85
CA HIS A 64 17.89 -5.01 -2.00
C HIS A 64 17.06 -3.89 -2.61
N HIS A 65 15.73 -3.95 -2.46
CA HIS A 65 14.84 -2.92 -2.99
C HIS A 65 15.03 -1.59 -2.23
N PRO A 66 15.20 -0.44 -2.89
CA PRO A 66 15.54 0.84 -2.25
C PRO A 66 14.48 1.37 -1.27
N HIS A 67 13.21 0.96 -1.41
CA HIS A 67 12.16 1.29 -0.44
C HIS A 67 12.23 0.49 0.86
N PHE A 68 13.06 -0.56 0.97
CA PHE A 68 13.14 -1.37 2.19
C PHE A 68 13.63 -0.57 3.41
N PRO A 69 14.76 0.17 3.35
CA PRO A 69 15.18 1.06 4.44
C PRO A 69 14.13 2.12 4.80
N GLU A 70 13.41 2.63 3.80
CA GLU A 70 12.36 3.63 4.01
C GLU A 70 11.18 3.06 4.82
N ILE A 71 10.72 1.85 4.48
CA ILE A 71 9.66 1.13 5.21
C ILE A 71 10.09 0.90 6.67
N CYS A 72 11.30 0.37 6.89
CA CYS A 72 11.79 0.08 8.23
C CYS A 72 12.01 1.38 9.04
N GLY A 73 12.60 2.40 8.42
CA GLY A 73 12.85 3.70 9.03
C GLY A 73 11.56 4.40 9.46
N TYR A 74 10.52 4.37 8.63
CA TYR A 74 9.23 4.96 8.98
C TYR A 74 8.43 4.13 10.00
N ALA A 75 8.54 2.80 9.98
CA ALA A 75 7.99 1.97 11.05
C ALA A 75 8.62 2.33 12.40
N GLN A 76 9.95 2.48 12.46
CA GLN A 76 10.64 2.93 13.66
C GLN A 76 10.23 4.36 14.06
N ALA A 77 10.24 5.31 13.12
CA ALA A 77 9.98 6.71 13.42
C ALA A 77 8.54 6.97 13.88
N TYR A 78 7.55 6.30 13.28
CA TYR A 78 6.15 6.59 13.52
C TYR A 78 5.42 5.56 14.39
N ALA A 79 5.88 4.32 14.46
CA ALA A 79 5.29 3.29 15.31
C ALA A 79 6.22 2.84 16.44
N GLN A 80 7.42 3.44 16.58
CA GLN A 80 8.41 3.10 17.60
C GLN A 80 8.75 1.60 17.62
N THR A 81 8.64 0.96 16.45
CA THR A 81 8.78 -0.49 16.31
C THR A 81 9.79 -0.79 15.21
N SER A 82 10.84 -1.51 15.57
CA SER A 82 11.78 -2.06 14.60
C SER A 82 11.15 -3.28 13.93
N ILE A 83 11.22 -3.33 12.61
CA ILE A 83 10.73 -4.44 11.78
C ILE A 83 11.86 -4.91 10.87
N ASP A 84 11.82 -6.19 10.51
CA ASP A 84 12.68 -6.79 9.49
C ASP A 84 11.83 -7.74 8.62
N PRO A 85 10.96 -7.18 7.76
CA PRO A 85 10.00 -8.00 7.02
C PRO A 85 10.67 -8.69 5.82
N LEU A 86 10.17 -9.87 5.45
CA LEU A 86 10.44 -10.40 4.11
C LEU A 86 9.77 -9.48 3.09
N PHE A 87 10.55 -8.83 2.23
CA PHE A 87 10.04 -7.89 1.24
C PHE A 87 10.44 -8.26 -0.18
N THR A 88 9.44 -8.58 -0.99
CA THR A 88 9.59 -8.90 -2.42
C THR A 88 8.72 -7.99 -3.25
N THR A 89 9.28 -7.49 -4.34
CA THR A 89 8.54 -6.72 -5.35
C THR A 89 8.46 -7.48 -6.66
N HIS A 90 7.30 -7.45 -7.30
CA HIS A 90 7.08 -8.01 -8.63
C HIS A 90 6.70 -6.93 -9.63
N LEU A 91 7.20 -7.05 -10.84
CA LEU A 91 6.77 -6.31 -12.02
C LEU A 91 5.58 -7.04 -12.65
N LEU A 92 4.51 -6.31 -12.94
CA LEU A 92 3.33 -6.82 -13.63
C LEU A 92 3.21 -6.25 -15.04
N SER A 93 2.63 -7.04 -15.94
CA SER A 93 2.18 -6.65 -17.28
C SER A 93 0.96 -5.71 -17.28
N VAL A 94 0.93 -4.70 -16.40
CA VAL A 94 -0.09 -3.65 -16.36
C VAL A 94 0.56 -2.27 -16.29
N ARG A 95 -0.13 -1.25 -16.79
CA ARG A 95 0.45 0.11 -16.86
C ARG A 95 0.63 0.75 -15.49
N ARG A 96 -0.37 0.67 -14.61
CA ARG A 96 -0.45 1.39 -13.33
C ARG A 96 -1.01 0.50 -12.23
N GLY A 97 -0.69 0.88 -11.00
CA GLY A 97 -1.19 0.28 -9.78
C GLY A 97 -0.09 -0.44 -9.01
N ILE A 98 -0.21 -0.40 -7.68
CA ILE A 98 0.50 -1.28 -6.75
C ILE A 98 -0.54 -2.06 -5.95
N LEU A 99 -0.33 -3.36 -5.81
CA LEU A 99 -1.01 -4.24 -4.85
C LEU A 99 0.05 -4.77 -3.88
N SER A 100 0.01 -4.31 -2.64
CA SER A 100 0.82 -4.86 -1.56
C SER A 100 -0.01 -5.85 -0.76
N SER A 101 0.32 -7.14 -0.93
CA SER A 101 -0.23 -8.22 -0.11
C SER A 101 0.69 -8.40 1.10
N ILE A 102 0.14 -8.18 2.29
CA ILE A 102 0.88 -8.17 3.54
C ILE A 102 0.28 -9.21 4.45
N TYR A 103 1.14 -10.07 4.97
CA TYR A 103 0.79 -11.15 5.87
C TYR A 103 1.48 -10.92 7.20
N ALA A 104 0.76 -11.15 8.29
CA ALA A 104 1.32 -11.09 9.63
C ALA A 104 0.56 -12.02 10.56
N ARG A 105 1.14 -12.31 11.72
CA ARG A 105 0.45 -12.90 12.86
C ARG A 105 -0.07 -11.81 13.77
N LEU A 106 -1.27 -12.03 14.30
CA LEU A 106 -1.83 -11.21 15.36
C LEU A 106 -1.08 -11.44 16.68
N GLU A 107 -0.97 -10.39 17.49
CA GLU A 107 -0.57 -10.54 18.89
C GLU A 107 -1.63 -11.34 19.68
N PRO A 108 -1.25 -12.06 20.75
CA PRO A 108 -2.20 -12.79 21.59
C PRO A 108 -3.35 -11.89 22.08
N GLY A 109 -4.58 -12.39 21.98
CA GLY A 109 -5.78 -11.66 22.40
C GLY A 109 -6.26 -10.60 21.40
N ARG A 110 -5.63 -10.46 20.22
CA ARG A 110 -6.12 -9.63 19.13
C ARG A 110 -6.96 -10.43 18.15
N ASP A 111 -7.93 -9.76 17.54
CA ASP A 111 -8.93 -10.33 16.66
C ASP A 111 -9.29 -9.38 15.51
N THR A 112 -10.30 -9.74 14.73
CA THR A 112 -10.83 -8.91 13.63
C THR A 112 -11.26 -7.53 14.10
N ALA A 113 -11.92 -7.43 15.26
CA ALA A 113 -12.39 -6.15 15.80
C ALA A 113 -11.21 -5.25 16.15
N SER A 114 -10.17 -5.80 16.77
CA SER A 114 -8.93 -5.09 17.10
C SER A 114 -8.26 -4.49 15.86
N VAL A 115 -8.23 -5.23 14.75
CA VAL A 115 -7.69 -4.76 13.46
C VAL A 115 -8.54 -3.63 12.88
N LEU A 116 -9.86 -3.80 12.88
CA LEU A 116 -10.80 -2.79 12.38
C LEU A 116 -10.65 -1.47 13.15
N THR A 117 -10.69 -1.53 14.48
CA THR A 117 -10.55 -0.37 15.35
C THR A 117 -9.22 0.36 15.14
N ALA A 118 -8.11 -0.37 14.95
CA ALA A 118 -6.82 0.25 14.68
C ALA A 118 -6.82 1.04 13.36
N PHE A 119 -7.45 0.51 12.31
CA PHE A 119 -7.59 1.22 11.04
C PHE A 119 -8.56 2.40 11.11
N GLU A 120 -9.72 2.23 11.75
CA GLU A 120 -10.70 3.30 11.93
C GLU A 120 -10.09 4.48 12.70
N LYS A 121 -9.42 4.21 13.82
CA LYS A 121 -8.70 5.23 14.60
C LYS A 121 -7.66 5.98 13.77
N ALA A 122 -6.97 5.28 12.86
CA ALA A 122 -5.95 5.91 12.02
C ALA A 122 -6.51 6.73 10.86
N TYR A 123 -7.69 6.36 10.34
CA TYR A 123 -8.20 6.87 9.06
C TYR A 123 -9.59 7.51 9.11
N GLU A 124 -10.23 7.62 10.29
CA GLU A 124 -11.56 8.22 10.48
C GLU A 124 -11.69 9.60 9.81
N ASN A 125 -10.66 10.43 9.91
CA ASN A 125 -10.63 11.79 9.38
C ASN A 125 -9.77 11.92 8.11
N TYR A 126 -9.52 10.80 7.42
CA TYR A 126 -8.65 10.75 6.25
C TYR A 126 -9.41 10.26 5.00
N PRO A 127 -9.95 11.19 4.18
CA PRO A 127 -10.92 10.86 3.11
C PRO A 127 -10.32 10.12 1.90
N LEU A 128 -8.99 9.95 1.88
CA LEU A 128 -8.25 9.28 0.82
C LEU A 128 -7.98 7.80 1.13
N VAL A 129 -8.54 7.24 2.21
CA VAL A 129 -8.56 5.80 2.47
C VAL A 129 -9.96 5.24 2.29
N ARG A 130 -10.06 4.09 1.61
CA ARG A 130 -11.25 3.24 1.58
C ARG A 130 -10.93 1.96 2.30
N LEU A 131 -11.46 1.79 3.51
CA LEU A 131 -11.30 0.58 4.33
C LEU A 131 -12.51 -0.35 4.16
N GLU A 132 -12.29 -1.66 4.05
CA GLU A 132 -13.37 -2.67 4.09
C GLU A 132 -12.78 -4.02 4.50
N ALA A 133 -13.47 -4.78 5.36
CA ALA A 133 -13.12 -6.17 5.64
C ALA A 133 -13.56 -7.09 4.50
N LEU A 134 -12.73 -8.06 4.14
CA LEU A 134 -13.08 -9.08 3.14
C LEU A 134 -13.98 -10.15 3.78
N THR A 135 -15.11 -10.39 3.14
CA THR A 135 -16.09 -11.42 3.53
C THR A 135 -16.44 -12.26 2.31
N GLU A 136 -17.19 -13.35 2.51
CA GLU A 136 -17.72 -14.17 1.41
C GLU A 136 -18.65 -13.39 0.45
N LYS A 137 -19.13 -12.20 0.87
CA LYS A 137 -19.96 -11.30 0.04
C LYS A 137 -19.15 -10.25 -0.70
N SER A 138 -17.84 -10.15 -0.45
CA SER A 138 -17.00 -9.16 -1.12
C SER A 138 -16.95 -9.43 -2.63
N SER A 139 -16.95 -8.37 -3.44
CA SER A 139 -16.85 -8.47 -4.89
C SER A 139 -15.59 -9.27 -5.30
N PRO A 140 -15.66 -10.11 -6.36
CA PRO A 140 -14.46 -10.78 -6.89
C PRO A 140 -13.40 -9.78 -7.38
N HIS A 141 -13.79 -8.52 -7.61
CA HIS A 141 -12.89 -7.44 -8.01
C HIS A 141 -12.49 -6.52 -6.84
N ALA A 142 -12.75 -6.88 -5.59
CA ALA A 142 -12.42 -6.06 -4.42
C ALA A 142 -10.92 -5.70 -4.34
N LEU A 143 -10.06 -6.58 -4.85
CA LEU A 143 -8.59 -6.42 -4.91
C LEU A 143 -8.07 -6.10 -6.31
N SER A 144 -8.92 -5.56 -7.20
CA SER A 144 -8.50 -5.20 -8.56
C SER A 144 -7.77 -3.86 -8.60
N LEU A 145 -6.58 -3.84 -9.23
CA LEU A 145 -5.82 -2.61 -9.49
C LEU A 145 -6.60 -1.58 -10.31
N ARG A 146 -7.56 -2.01 -11.13
CA ARG A 146 -8.43 -1.10 -11.89
C ARG A 146 -9.25 -0.17 -11.01
N ARG A 147 -9.51 -0.55 -9.75
CA ARG A 147 -10.28 0.26 -8.80
C ARG A 147 -9.53 1.46 -8.26
N VAL A 148 -8.20 1.45 -8.36
CA VAL A 148 -7.34 2.53 -7.86
C VAL A 148 -6.63 3.27 -8.96
N ALA A 149 -6.51 2.69 -10.17
CA ALA A 149 -5.95 3.36 -11.33
C ALA A 149 -6.64 4.72 -11.59
N GLY A 150 -5.86 5.79 -11.68
CA GLY A 150 -6.38 7.14 -11.87
C GLY A 150 -6.94 7.81 -10.60
N SER A 151 -6.83 7.18 -9.43
CA SER A 151 -7.32 7.69 -8.16
C SER A 151 -6.18 8.08 -7.21
N ALA A 152 -6.41 9.12 -6.40
CA ALA A 152 -5.56 9.49 -5.27
C ALA A 152 -5.82 8.65 -4.01
N ARG A 153 -6.75 7.68 -4.07
CA ARG A 153 -7.15 6.89 -2.90
C ARG A 153 -6.25 5.67 -2.68
N THR A 154 -6.11 5.29 -1.41
CA THR A 154 -5.64 3.98 -0.98
C THR A 154 -6.84 3.10 -0.65
N HIS A 155 -6.96 1.94 -1.30
CA HIS A 155 -7.94 0.94 -0.90
C HIS A 155 -7.25 -0.07 0.02
N LEU A 156 -7.70 -0.10 1.28
CA LEU A 156 -7.25 -1.05 2.28
C LEU A 156 -8.32 -2.11 2.46
N ARG A 157 -7.91 -3.37 2.37
CA ARG A 157 -8.77 -4.53 2.57
C ARG A 157 -8.06 -5.49 3.50
N PHE A 158 -8.80 -6.16 4.39
CA PHE A 158 -8.18 -7.14 5.28
C PHE A 158 -9.08 -8.32 5.58
N LYS A 159 -8.48 -9.46 5.93
CA LYS A 159 -9.14 -10.66 6.46
C LYS A 159 -8.34 -11.19 7.63
N VAL A 160 -9.03 -11.64 8.67
CA VAL A 160 -8.43 -12.38 9.79
C VAL A 160 -8.93 -13.81 9.74
N GLU A 161 -8.02 -14.77 9.89
CA GLU A 161 -8.34 -16.19 9.99
C GLU A 161 -7.52 -16.81 11.12
N GLY A 162 -8.16 -17.10 12.25
CA GLY A 162 -7.47 -17.46 13.48
C GLY A 162 -6.51 -16.35 13.91
N ASN A 163 -5.22 -16.66 14.03
CA ASN A 163 -4.17 -15.69 14.34
C ASN A 163 -3.48 -15.09 13.11
N LYS A 164 -3.94 -15.40 11.89
CA LYS A 164 -3.35 -14.91 10.64
C LYS A 164 -4.09 -13.67 10.18
N LEU A 165 -3.34 -12.63 9.87
CA LEU A 165 -3.85 -11.41 9.26
C LEU A 165 -3.37 -11.33 7.81
N PHE A 166 -4.32 -11.06 6.92
CA PHE A 166 -4.11 -10.73 5.52
C PHE A 166 -4.52 -9.28 5.33
N VAL A 167 -3.61 -8.42 4.90
CA VAL A 167 -3.90 -7.02 4.55
C VAL A 167 -3.49 -6.77 3.11
N PHE A 168 -4.35 -6.10 2.36
CA PHE A 168 -4.11 -5.71 0.99
C PHE A 168 -4.20 -4.18 0.89
N SER A 169 -3.16 -3.56 0.35
CA SER A 169 -3.12 -2.13 0.08
C SER A 169 -2.96 -1.89 -1.41
N LEU A 170 -3.95 -1.21 -1.98
CA LEU A 170 -4.00 -0.88 -3.39
C LEU A 170 -3.91 0.62 -3.58
N ILE A 171 -3.01 1.05 -4.46
CA ILE A 171 -2.83 2.46 -4.84
C ILE A 171 -2.53 2.58 -6.34
N ASP A 172 -2.82 3.74 -6.94
CA ASP A 172 -2.13 4.12 -8.19
C ASP A 172 -0.72 4.59 -7.84
N ASN A 173 0.29 3.93 -8.42
CA ASN A 173 1.70 4.18 -8.14
C ASN A 173 2.20 5.56 -8.59
N LEU A 174 1.55 6.18 -9.57
CA LEU A 174 1.90 7.52 -10.08
C LEU A 174 1.09 8.63 -9.39
N LEU A 175 -0.07 8.31 -8.83
CA LEU A 175 -0.90 9.25 -8.09
C LEU A 175 -0.66 9.14 -6.60
N LYS A 176 -1.38 8.28 -5.89
CA LYS A 176 -1.20 8.10 -4.45
C LYS A 176 0.23 7.66 -4.10
N GLY A 177 0.90 6.91 -4.96
CA GLY A 177 2.32 6.56 -4.77
C GLY A 177 3.33 7.66 -5.12
N ALA A 178 2.90 8.80 -5.69
CA ALA A 178 3.77 9.89 -6.09
C ALA A 178 3.03 11.26 -6.11
N ALA A 179 2.46 11.65 -7.26
CA ALA A 179 2.03 13.02 -7.52
C ALA A 179 0.91 13.50 -6.58
N SER A 180 -0.12 12.69 -6.35
CA SER A 180 -1.21 13.06 -5.46
C SER A 180 -0.74 13.19 -4.02
N GLN A 181 0.22 12.37 -3.57
CA GLN A 181 0.78 12.50 -2.23
C GLN A 181 1.61 13.77 -2.08
N ALA A 182 2.29 14.23 -3.14
CA ALA A 182 2.92 15.55 -3.16
C ALA A 182 1.88 16.68 -3.02
N ILE A 183 0.72 16.57 -3.67
CA ILE A 183 -0.40 17.52 -3.51
C ILE A 183 -1.00 17.45 -2.11
N GLU A 184 -1.15 16.26 -1.50
CA GLU A 184 -1.60 16.14 -0.10
C GLU A 184 -0.66 16.86 0.86
N ASN A 185 0.65 16.70 0.65
CA ASN A 185 1.68 17.39 1.41
C ASN A 185 1.61 18.90 1.21
N PHE A 186 1.40 19.37 -0.01
CA PHE A 186 1.18 20.79 -0.32
C PHE A 186 -0.07 21.32 0.38
N ASN A 187 -1.20 20.62 0.28
CA ASN A 187 -2.45 21.01 0.93
C ASN A 187 -2.26 21.18 2.44
N ARG A 188 -1.53 20.25 3.09
CA ARG A 188 -1.18 20.37 4.52
C ARG A 188 -0.31 21.59 4.84
N LEU A 189 0.65 21.94 3.97
CA LEU A 189 1.48 23.13 4.15
C LEU A 189 0.72 24.44 3.95
N GLN A 190 -0.42 24.40 3.27
CA GLN A 190 -1.24 25.58 2.96
C GLN A 190 -2.51 25.63 3.81
N ASP A 191 -2.61 24.79 4.84
CA ASP A 191 -3.79 24.67 5.71
C ASP A 191 -5.10 24.43 4.93
N LEU A 192 -5.00 23.79 3.76
CA LEU A 192 -6.14 23.35 2.96
C LEU A 192 -6.59 21.96 3.42
N PRO A 193 -7.88 21.59 3.19
CA PRO A 193 -8.31 20.21 3.34
C PRO A 193 -7.39 19.28 2.54
N VAL A 194 -6.91 18.20 3.16
CA VAL A 194 -5.90 17.30 2.57
C VAL A 194 -6.31 16.77 1.19
N SER A 195 -7.62 16.67 0.96
CA SER A 195 -8.25 16.15 -0.24
C SER A 195 -8.57 17.18 -1.33
N THR A 196 -8.19 18.45 -1.12
CA THR A 196 -8.38 19.53 -2.11
C THR A 196 -7.75 19.12 -3.45
N ALA A 197 -8.54 19.20 -4.53
CA ALA A 197 -8.19 18.77 -5.89
C ALA A 197 -7.85 17.27 -6.08
N LEU A 198 -8.22 16.40 -5.12
CA LEU A 198 -7.88 14.97 -5.15
C LEU A 198 -9.09 14.02 -5.13
N LEU A 199 -10.32 14.53 -4.97
CA LEU A 199 -11.51 13.69 -4.77
C LEU A 199 -12.27 13.29 -6.04
N GLU A 200 -11.83 13.70 -7.23
CA GLU A 200 -12.51 13.38 -8.49
C GLU A 200 -11.82 12.27 -9.31
N LYS A 201 -12.67 11.49 -10.02
CA LYS A 201 -12.46 10.23 -10.75
C LYS A 201 -12.31 8.96 -9.90
N GLU A 202 -13.43 8.40 -9.44
CA GLU A 202 -13.55 6.93 -9.41
C GLU A 202 -13.65 6.48 -10.89
N GLY A 203 -12.71 5.65 -11.32
CA GLY A 203 -12.30 5.55 -12.72
C GLY A 203 -13.37 5.14 -13.73
N THR A 204 -13.31 5.78 -14.90
CA THR A 204 -13.55 5.16 -16.21
C THR A 204 -12.46 5.63 -17.17
N LEU A 205 -11.46 4.78 -17.38
CA LEU A 205 -10.71 4.62 -18.63
C LEU A 205 -10.41 3.12 -18.79
#